data_AF-A0A831PHI3-F1
#
_entry.id   AF-A0A831PHI3-F1
#
_cell.length_a   1.000
_cell.length_b   1.000
_cell.length_c   1.000
_cell.angle_alpha   90.00
_cell.angle_beta   90.00
_cell.angle_gamma   90.00
#
_symmetry.space_group_name_H-M   'P 1'
#
loop_
_entity.id
_entity.type
_entity.pdbx_description
1 polymer ?
#
loop_
_entity_poly.entity_id
_entity_poly.type
_entity_poly.pdbx_seq_one_letter_code
_entity_poly.pdbx_strand_id
1 'polypeptide(L)'
;MPSDYFELMLRTLHLTPEERELIIDKRKKQCICDMCPTYTSCALKQKEEGAGGTTVEEEGPTGGKSEWTLNGECAFCTLGKSACIEKEVECLCSTCPLSREMGLRYSYYCTRGVETQQKIRDVIGVG
;
A
#
# COMPACT_ATOMS: atom_id res chain seq x y z
N MET A 1 -3.05 11.89 -2.35
CA MET A 1 -2.04 12.00 -3.41
C MET A 1 -1.44 10.62 -3.62
N PRO A 2 -2.02 9.78 -4.50
CA PRO A 2 -1.48 8.46 -4.82
C PRO A 2 -0.10 8.62 -5.50
N SER A 3 0.78 7.61 -5.47
CA SER A 3 2.14 7.74 -6.03
C SER A 3 2.09 8.09 -7.52
N ASP A 4 2.36 9.36 -7.83
CA ASP A 4 2.29 9.89 -9.20
C ASP A 4 3.09 9.06 -10.19
N TYR A 5 4.23 8.48 -9.79
CA TYR A 5 5.07 7.77 -10.75
C TYR A 5 4.46 6.46 -11.25
N PHE A 6 3.87 5.64 -10.37
CA PHE A 6 3.30 4.36 -10.80
C PHE A 6 2.01 4.56 -11.59
N GLU A 7 1.13 5.46 -11.15
CA GLU A 7 -0.06 5.80 -11.94
C GLU A 7 0.31 6.45 -13.27
N LEU A 8 1.29 7.36 -13.29
CA LEU A 8 1.77 7.99 -14.52
C LEU A 8 2.36 6.94 -15.47
N MET A 9 3.20 6.03 -14.97
CA MET A 9 3.72 4.90 -15.76
C MET A 9 2.62 4.02 -16.33
N LEU A 10 1.61 3.69 -15.53
CA LEU A 10 0.47 2.92 -16.03
C LEU A 10 -0.34 3.72 -17.06
N ARG A 11 -0.42 5.06 -16.94
CA ARG A 11 -1.12 5.94 -17.88
C ARG A 11 -0.35 6.14 -19.19
N THR A 12 0.99 6.12 -19.16
CA THR A 12 1.83 6.28 -20.35
C THR A 12 1.99 4.99 -21.15
N LEU A 13 1.74 3.84 -20.54
CA LEU A 13 1.56 2.58 -21.26
C LEU A 13 0.15 2.53 -21.86
N HIS A 14 0.04 2.17 -23.15
CA HIS A 14 -1.24 1.95 -23.84
C HIS A 14 -1.91 0.65 -23.38
N LEU A 15 -2.26 0.58 -22.10
CA LEU A 15 -2.94 -0.54 -21.45
C LEU A 15 -4.45 -0.30 -21.42
N THR A 16 -5.23 -1.37 -21.57
CA THR A 16 -6.67 -1.32 -21.29
C THR A 16 -6.92 -1.10 -19.78
N PRO A 17 -8.12 -0.64 -19.39
CA PRO A 17 -8.48 -0.53 -17.97
C PRO A 17 -8.33 -1.88 -17.23
N GLU A 18 -8.66 -2.99 -17.88
CA GLU A 18 -8.54 -4.34 -17.31
C GLU A 18 -7.07 -4.73 -17.06
N GLU A 19 -6.19 -4.50 -18.03
CA GLU A 19 -4.76 -4.77 -17.88
C GLU A 19 -4.12 -3.90 -16.78
N ARG A 20 -4.56 -2.65 -16.65
CA ARG A 20 -4.12 -1.74 -15.59
C ARG A 20 -4.49 -2.30 -14.21
N GLU A 21 -5.71 -2.77 -14.03
CA GLU A 21 -6.16 -3.37 -12.78
C GLU A 21 -5.40 -4.65 -12.44
N LEU A 22 -5.13 -5.52 -13.43
CA LEU A 22 -4.32 -6.72 -13.23
C LEU A 22 -2.90 -6.40 -12.73
N ILE A 23 -2.29 -5.34 -13.24
CA ILE A 23 -0.96 -4.91 -12.79
C ILE A 23 -1.01 -4.37 -11.35
N ILE A 24 -2.06 -3.61 -11.00
CA ILE A 24 -2.27 -3.10 -9.64
C ILE A 24 -2.51 -4.26 -8.66
N ASP A 25 -3.38 -5.20 -9.02
CA ASP A 25 -3.72 -6.37 -8.21
C ASP A 25 -2.50 -7.29 -8.00
N LYS A 26 -1.75 -7.58 -9.06
CA LYS A 26 -0.50 -8.36 -8.96
C LYS A 26 0.48 -7.72 -7.97
N ARG A 27 0.61 -6.40 -7.99
CA ARG A 27 1.50 -5.65 -7.09
C ARG A 27 0.99 -5.63 -5.66
N LYS A 28 -0.33 -5.48 -5.45
CA LYS A 28 -0.95 -5.59 -4.13
C LYS A 28 -0.68 -6.96 -3.51
N LYS A 29 -0.81 -8.04 -4.29
CA LYS A 29 -0.53 -9.42 -3.85
C LYS A 29 0.92 -9.70 -3.48
N GLN A 30 1.87 -8.91 -4.00
CA GLN A 30 3.30 -9.03 -3.64
C GLN A 30 3.67 -8.26 -2.37
N CYS A 31 2.75 -7.43 -1.86
CA CYS A 31 3.01 -6.64 -0.68
C CYS A 31 2.88 -7.50 0.58
N ILE A 32 3.81 -7.31 1.52
CA ILE A 32 3.85 -8.00 2.83
C ILE A 32 3.51 -7.07 4.00
N CYS A 33 2.78 -5.98 3.72
CA CYS A 33 2.42 -4.98 4.74
C CYS A 33 1.44 -5.53 5.77
N ASP A 34 0.63 -6.53 5.43
CA ASP A 34 -0.25 -7.26 6.33
C ASP A 34 0.51 -7.87 7.53
N MET A 35 1.73 -8.34 7.29
CA MET A 35 2.63 -8.89 8.31
C MET A 35 3.51 -7.84 8.99
N CYS A 36 3.46 -6.57 8.55
CA CYS A 36 4.36 -5.53 9.04
C CYS A 36 3.93 -5.07 10.44
N PRO A 37 4.74 -5.25 11.50
CA PRO A 37 4.34 -4.94 12.87
C PRO A 37 3.89 -3.48 13.05
N THR A 38 4.53 -2.55 12.33
CA THR A 38 4.17 -1.13 12.32
C THR A 38 2.76 -0.87 11.77
N TYR A 39 2.29 -1.66 10.79
CA TYR A 39 0.95 -1.51 10.23
C TYR A 39 -0.09 -2.38 10.97
N THR A 40 0.25 -3.62 11.32
CA THR A 40 -0.65 -4.55 12.00
C THR A 40 -1.19 -3.95 13.31
N SER A 41 -0.37 -3.20 14.06
CA SER A 41 -0.82 -2.49 15.27
C SER A 41 -1.90 -1.43 15.00
N CYS A 42 -1.91 -0.81 13.82
CA CYS A 42 -2.97 0.11 13.40
C CYS A 42 -4.19 -0.65 12.89
N ALA A 43 -4.00 -1.68 12.05
CA ALA A 43 -5.09 -2.42 11.43
C ALA A 43 -6.01 -3.08 12.46
N LEU A 44 -5.46 -3.48 13.63
CA LEU A 44 -6.22 -4.04 14.74
C LEU A 44 -7.12 -3.02 15.46
N LYS A 45 -6.73 -1.74 15.53
CA LYS A 45 -7.52 -0.68 16.19
C LYS A 45 -8.82 -0.34 15.43
N GLN A 46 -8.82 -0.47 14.10
CA GLN A 46 -9.97 -0.10 13.26
C GLN A 46 -11.14 -1.11 13.29
N LYS A 47 -11.05 -2.20 14.08
CA LYS A 47 -12.18 -3.11 14.31
C LYS A 47 -13.13 -2.63 15.41
N GLU A 48 -12.73 -1.66 16.23
CA GLU A 48 -13.54 -1.17 17.36
C GLU A 48 -14.24 0.16 17.10
N GLU A 49 -13.81 0.96 16.10
CA GLU A 49 -14.45 2.23 15.75
C GLU A 49 -14.94 2.21 14.29
N GLY A 50 -16.24 2.07 14.12
CA GLY A 50 -16.91 2.03 12.82
C GLY A 50 -16.90 3.37 12.10
N ALA A 51 -16.31 3.38 10.90
CA ALA A 51 -16.59 4.28 9.79
C ALA A 51 -16.09 3.55 8.51
N GLY A 52 -16.81 3.30 7.43
CA GLY A 52 -18.12 3.74 6.96
C GLY A 52 -18.09 3.63 5.41
N GLY A 53 -18.88 2.71 4.84
CA GLY A 53 -19.25 2.63 3.41
C GLY A 53 -18.34 1.76 2.52
N THR A 54 -18.84 0.85 1.67
CA THR A 54 -20.20 0.45 1.30
C THR A 54 -20.19 -1.03 0.90
N THR A 55 -21.28 -1.71 1.20
CA THR A 55 -21.63 -3.04 0.71
C THR A 55 -21.83 -3.01 -0.81
N VAL A 56 -21.23 -3.96 -1.52
CA VAL A 56 -21.89 -4.61 -2.66
C VAL A 56 -21.63 -6.11 -2.54
N GLU A 57 -22.73 -6.84 -2.39
CA GLU A 57 -22.82 -8.30 -2.48
C GLU A 57 -22.66 -8.70 -3.95
N GLU A 58 -21.90 -9.75 -4.24
CA GLU A 58 -22.11 -10.60 -5.41
C GLU A 58 -21.75 -12.03 -5.00
N GLU A 59 -22.78 -12.87 -4.95
CA GLU A 59 -22.69 -14.29 -4.62
C GLU A 59 -22.08 -15.07 -5.80
N GLY A 60 -20.93 -15.69 -5.57
CA GLY A 60 -20.30 -16.61 -6.51
C GLY A 60 -19.68 -17.80 -5.77
N PRO A 61 -19.95 -19.06 -6.18
CA PRO A 61 -19.63 -20.23 -5.38
C PRO A 61 -18.21 -20.74 -5.66
N THR A 62 -17.61 -21.30 -4.59
CA THR A 62 -16.42 -22.16 -4.53
C THR A 62 -15.04 -21.50 -4.56
N GLY A 63 -14.35 -21.56 -3.41
CA GLY A 63 -12.89 -21.70 -3.39
C GLY A 63 -12.06 -20.62 -2.72
N GLY A 64 -12.35 -20.30 -1.44
CA GLY A 64 -11.33 -19.99 -0.43
C GLY A 64 -10.18 -19.04 -0.81
N LYS A 65 -10.50 -17.76 -0.99
CA LYS A 65 -9.63 -16.62 -0.64
C LYS A 65 -10.54 -15.55 -0.05
N SER A 66 -10.84 -15.70 1.23
CA SER A 66 -11.66 -14.76 1.99
C SER A 66 -11.17 -13.32 1.77
N GLU A 67 -12.06 -12.52 1.20
CA GLU A 67 -12.38 -11.22 1.79
C GLU A 67 -11.22 -10.22 1.86
N TRP A 68 -10.71 -9.82 0.69
CA TRP A 68 -9.65 -8.81 0.53
C TRP A 68 -10.13 -7.36 0.71
N THR A 69 -11.19 -7.14 1.49
CA THR A 69 -11.66 -5.79 1.79
C THR A 69 -12.25 -5.72 3.19
N LEU A 70 -11.38 -5.49 4.18
CA LEU A 70 -11.74 -4.68 5.33
C LEU A 70 -10.56 -3.75 5.64
N ASN A 71 -10.63 -2.54 5.07
CA ASN A 71 -9.67 -1.43 5.15
C ASN A 71 -8.26 -1.70 4.59
N GLY A 72 -8.23 -2.10 3.31
CA GLY A 72 -7.05 -2.52 2.52
C GLY A 72 -5.98 -1.45 2.21
N GLU A 73 -5.47 -0.80 3.23
CA GLU A 73 -4.30 0.08 3.14
C GLU A 73 -3.01 -0.75 3.23
N CYS A 74 -2.64 -1.40 2.13
CA CYS A 74 -1.33 -2.05 1.97
C CYS A 74 -0.59 -1.43 0.78
N ALA A 75 0.68 -1.75 0.59
CA ALA A 75 1.50 -1.11 -0.46
C ALA A 75 1.64 0.41 -0.29
N PHE A 76 1.87 0.89 0.93
CA PHE A 76 2.15 2.31 1.24
C PHE A 76 3.30 2.91 0.41
N CYS A 77 4.24 2.07 -0.06
CA CYS A 77 5.28 2.47 -1.00
C CYS A 77 4.74 3.07 -2.31
N THR A 78 3.49 2.75 -2.69
CA THR A 78 2.79 3.31 -3.85
C THR A 78 1.51 4.07 -3.46
N LEU A 79 0.81 3.66 -2.41
CA LEU A 79 -0.48 4.27 -2.08
C LEU A 79 -0.35 5.56 -1.25
N GLY A 80 0.77 5.74 -0.53
CA GLY A 80 0.99 6.93 0.29
C GLY A 80 1.22 6.59 1.76
N LYS A 81 0.89 7.53 2.65
CA LYS A 81 1.05 7.39 4.10
C LYS A 81 -0.25 6.91 4.74
N SER A 82 -0.13 6.13 5.81
CA SER A 82 -1.24 5.85 6.73
C SER A 82 -1.42 7.01 7.72
N ALA A 83 -2.67 7.38 8.01
CA ALA A 83 -2.98 8.33 9.08
C ALA A 83 -3.02 7.68 10.48
N CYS A 84 -3.12 6.35 10.54
CA CYS A 84 -3.35 5.63 11.79
C CYS A 84 -2.09 5.21 12.56
N ILE A 85 -0.91 5.23 11.91
CA ILE A 85 0.33 4.74 12.52
C ILE A 85 0.96 5.88 13.33
N GLU A 86 0.90 5.75 14.65
CA GLU A 86 1.45 6.73 15.60
C GLU A 86 2.92 6.45 15.94
N LYS A 87 3.34 5.18 15.87
CA LYS A 87 4.69 4.76 16.26
C LYS A 87 5.26 3.74 15.29
N GLU A 88 6.49 3.96 14.87
CA GLU A 88 7.29 3.01 14.12
C GLU A 88 7.83 1.92 15.07
N VAL A 89 7.46 0.66 14.82
CA VAL A 89 7.93 -0.49 15.61
C VAL A 89 9.01 -1.22 14.82
N GLU A 90 8.60 -1.82 13.71
CA GLU A 90 9.47 -2.52 12.75
C GLU A 90 8.84 -2.47 11.34
N CYS A 91 9.63 -2.16 10.31
CA CYS A 91 9.18 -2.17 8.90
C CYS A 91 9.76 -3.38 8.18
N LEU A 92 8.93 -4.09 7.43
CA LEU A 92 9.36 -5.15 6.51
C LEU A 92 9.65 -4.62 5.10
N CYS A 93 9.77 -3.31 4.96
CA CYS A 93 9.77 -2.59 3.69
C CYS A 93 11.06 -2.84 2.89
N SER A 94 12.19 -3.03 3.58
CA SER A 94 13.49 -3.38 3.00
C SER A 94 13.52 -4.79 2.41
N THR A 95 12.70 -5.71 2.93
CA THR A 95 12.58 -7.10 2.47
C THR A 95 11.32 -7.33 1.62
N CYS A 96 10.55 -6.28 1.36
CA CYS A 96 9.30 -6.37 0.62
C CYS A 96 9.57 -6.64 -0.87
N PRO A 97 9.03 -7.74 -1.45
CA PRO A 97 9.21 -8.06 -2.86
C PRO A 97 8.74 -6.93 -3.79
N LEU A 98 7.61 -6.30 -3.46
CA LEU A 98 7.08 -5.15 -4.20
C LEU A 98 8.07 -3.97 -4.19
N SER A 99 8.61 -3.61 -3.03
CA SER A 99 9.56 -2.50 -2.92
C SER A 99 10.84 -2.78 -3.69
N ARG A 100 11.30 -4.03 -3.68
CA ARG A 100 12.47 -4.49 -4.44
C ARG A 100 12.25 -4.47 -5.95
N GLU A 101 11.11 -4.97 -6.43
CA GLU A 101 10.74 -4.95 -7.85
C GLU A 101 10.65 -3.51 -8.37
N MET A 102 10.15 -2.60 -7.53
CA MET A 102 10.04 -1.17 -7.84
C MET A 102 11.36 -0.40 -7.71
N GLY A 103 12.45 -1.04 -7.26
CA GLY A 103 13.76 -0.39 -7.10
C GLY A 103 13.78 0.73 -6.06
N LEU A 104 12.89 0.68 -5.08
CA LEU A 104 12.79 1.71 -4.04
C LEU A 104 13.88 1.51 -2.99
N ARG A 105 14.43 2.60 -2.44
CA ARG A 105 15.60 2.55 -1.54
C ARG A 105 15.26 2.89 -0.10
N TYR A 106 14.21 3.65 0.14
CA TYR A 106 13.80 4.03 1.49
C TYR A 106 12.98 2.93 2.18
N SER A 107 12.56 3.21 3.41
CA SER A 107 11.69 2.35 4.22
C SER A 107 10.68 3.22 4.96
N TYR A 108 9.79 2.61 5.74
CA TYR A 108 8.76 3.32 6.51
C TYR A 108 7.87 4.22 5.62
N TYR A 109 7.50 3.72 4.44
CA TYR A 109 6.66 4.46 3.49
C TYR A 109 5.31 4.88 4.08
N CYS A 110 4.76 4.07 5.00
CA CYS A 110 3.51 4.32 5.69
C CYS A 110 3.53 5.56 6.60
N THR A 111 4.69 5.93 7.17
CA THR A 111 4.82 7.09 8.09
C THR A 111 5.61 8.22 7.45
N ARG A 112 6.71 7.89 6.77
CA ARG A 112 7.68 8.85 6.23
C ARG A 112 7.34 9.31 4.81
N GLY A 113 6.54 8.54 4.09
CA GLY A 113 6.03 8.86 2.76
C GLY A 113 6.69 8.10 1.64
N VAL A 114 6.17 8.27 0.42
CA VAL A 114 6.69 7.62 -0.79
C VAL A 114 8.13 8.01 -1.09
N GLU A 115 8.79 7.23 -1.96
CA GLU A 115 10.20 7.40 -2.33
C GLU A 115 10.57 8.84 -2.71
N THR A 116 9.75 9.50 -3.54
CA THR A 116 9.99 10.89 -3.97
C THR A 116 9.93 11.88 -2.81
N GLN A 117 9.00 11.69 -1.88
CA GLN A 117 8.88 12.56 -0.71
C GLN A 117 10.08 12.40 0.23
N GLN A 118 10.53 11.16 0.47
CA GLN A 118 11.72 10.91 1.29
C GLN A 118 12.99 11.42 0.61
N LYS A 119 13.11 11.25 -0.72
CA LYS A 119 14.22 11.81 -1.50
C LYS A 119 14.28 13.34 -1.44
N ILE A 120 13.14 14.02 -1.53
CA ILE A 120 13.07 15.48 -1.41
C ILE A 120 13.52 15.92 0.00
N ARG A 121 13.07 15.24 1.05
CA ARG A 121 13.49 15.52 2.43
C ARG A 121 15.01 15.37 2.61
N ASP A 122 15.58 14.32 2.04
CA ASP A 122 17.01 14.04 2.06
C ASP A 122 17.80 15.15 1.34
N VAL A 123 17.32 15.58 0.16
CA VAL A 123 17.92 16.69 -0.60
C VAL A 123 17.87 18.03 0.14
N ILE A 124 16.77 18.32 0.86
CA ILE A 124 16.60 19.58 1.61
C ILE A 124 17.26 19.49 3.00
N GLY A 125 17.73 18.31 3.43
CA GLY A 125 18.36 18.11 4.73
C GLY A 125 17.38 18.12 5.91
N VAL A 126 16.09 17.83 5.68
CA VAL A 126 15.05 17.79 6.72
C VAL A 126 14.80 16.32 7.11
N GLY A 127 15.75 15.78 7.87
CA GLY A 127 15.71 14.43 8.46
C GLY A 127 14.73 14.33 9.61
#